data_AF-A0A1F4C4S6-F1
#
_entry.id   AF-A0A1F4C4S6-F1
#
_cell.length_a   1.000
_cell.length_b   1.000
_cell.length_c   1.000
_cell.angle_alpha   90.00
_cell.angle_beta   90.00
_cell.angle_gamma   90.00
#
_symmetry.space_group_name_H-M   'P 1'
#
loop_
_entity.id
_entity.type
_entity.pdbx_description
1 polymer ?
#
loop_
_entity_poly.entity_id
_entity_poly.type
_entity_poly.pdbx_seq_one_letter_code
_entity_poly.pdbx_strand_id
1 'polypeptide(L)'
;MRQRWTRLAERDLDEIAAYIGQDNPAAAARVVLELIDQVENLLPAHPAIGRPGRVVGTRELVIGELPYVIAYRVRGQDLEILRVLHTSRRWPEDL
;
A
#
# COMPACT_ATOMS: atom_id res chain seq x y z
N MET A 1 -12.17 9.00 -7.31
CA MET A 1 -10.80 9.53 -7.56
C MET A 1 -10.13 8.60 -8.56
N ARG A 2 -9.27 9.11 -9.45
CA ARG A 2 -8.52 8.25 -10.38
C ARG A 2 -7.33 7.64 -9.64
N GLN A 3 -7.31 6.32 -9.56
CA GLN A 3 -6.28 5.58 -8.85
C GLN A 3 -5.14 5.24 -9.80
N ARG A 4 -3.92 5.37 -9.32
CA ARG A 4 -2.71 5.00 -10.06
C ARG A 4 -1.75 4.28 -9.16
N TRP A 5 -1.33 3.10 -9.59
CA TRP A 5 -0.26 2.36 -8.97
C TRP A 5 1.05 2.72 -9.67
N THR A 6 2.09 2.98 -8.88
CA THR A 6 3.44 3.04 -9.44
C THR A 6 3.96 1.62 -9.66
N ARG A 7 4.91 1.47 -10.59
CA ARG A 7 5.59 0.17 -10.80
C ARG A 7 6.23 -0.40 -9.54
N LEU A 8 6.65 0.45 -8.61
CA LEU A 8 7.19 0.02 -7.32
C LEU A 8 6.11 -0.57 -6.41
N ALA A 9 4.93 0.05 -6.35
CA ALA A 9 3.81 -0.47 -5.58
C ALA A 9 3.27 -1.80 -6.16
N GLU A 10 3.21 -1.94 -7.49
CA GLU A 10 2.85 -3.21 -8.13
C GLU A 10 3.86 -4.31 -7.77
N ARG A 11 5.16 -3.99 -7.87
CA ARG A 11 6.23 -4.92 -7.49
C ARG A 11 6.16 -5.31 -6.01
N ASP A 12 5.86 -4.35 -5.13
CA ASP A 12 5.71 -4.64 -3.70
C ASP A 12 4.58 -5.67 -3.47
N LEU A 13 3.44 -5.57 -4.17
CA LEU A 13 2.35 -6.55 -4.09
C LEU A 13 2.78 -7.93 -4.60
N ASP A 14 3.49 -7.99 -5.73
CA ASP A 14 4.03 -9.25 -6.27
C ASP A 14 4.99 -9.92 -5.27
N GLU A 15 5.87 -9.15 -4.64
CA GLU A 15 6.82 -9.64 -3.64
C GLU A 15 6.12 -10.13 -2.37
N ILE A 16 5.05 -9.44 -1.94
CA ILE A 16 4.20 -9.88 -0.82
C ILE A 16 3.53 -11.20 -1.14
N ALA A 17 2.90 -11.30 -2.33
CA ALA A 17 2.23 -12.50 -2.78
C ALA A 17 3.21 -13.69 -2.89
N ALA A 18 4.37 -13.47 -3.49
CA ALA A 18 5.40 -14.48 -3.68
C ALA A 18 5.99 -14.95 -2.35
N TYR A 19 6.20 -14.04 -1.39
CA TYR A 19 6.73 -14.37 -0.07
C TYR A 19 5.74 -15.20 0.74
N ILE A 20 4.49 -14.73 0.92
CA ILE A 20 3.48 -15.45 1.70
C ILE A 20 3.08 -16.75 1.00
N GLY A 21 3.04 -16.73 -0.34
CA GLY A 21 2.60 -17.86 -1.15
C GLY A 21 3.53 -19.07 -1.11
N GLN A 22 4.79 -18.90 -0.68
CA GLN A 22 5.71 -20.02 -0.43
C GLN A 22 5.16 -20.96 0.65
N ASP A 23 4.52 -20.39 1.68
CA ASP A 23 3.97 -21.15 2.80
C ASP A 23 2.45 -21.38 2.66
N ASN A 24 1.72 -20.36 2.19
CA ASN A 24 0.26 -20.40 2.13
C ASN A 24 -0.30 -19.52 0.98
N PRO A 25 -0.55 -20.10 -0.20
CA PRO A 25 -1.11 -19.37 -1.35
C PRO A 25 -2.47 -18.71 -1.08
N ALA A 26 -3.34 -19.35 -0.28
CA ALA A 26 -4.65 -18.79 0.06
C ALA A 26 -4.52 -17.56 0.97
N ALA A 27 -3.55 -17.56 1.89
CA ALA A 27 -3.24 -16.39 2.71
C ALA A 27 -2.65 -15.26 1.86
N ALA A 28 -1.79 -15.57 0.90
CA ALA A 28 -1.23 -14.57 -0.02
C ALA A 28 -2.34 -13.84 -0.80
N ALA A 29 -3.28 -14.58 -1.38
CA ALA A 29 -4.41 -14.01 -2.09
C ALA A 29 -5.27 -13.11 -1.17
N ARG A 30 -5.57 -13.57 0.05
CA ARG A 30 -6.35 -12.78 1.02
C ARG A 30 -5.67 -11.47 1.38
N VAL A 31 -4.36 -11.51 1.66
CA VAL A 31 -3.58 -10.32 2.02
C VAL A 31 -3.55 -9.31 0.88
N VAL A 32 -3.30 -9.74 -0.36
CA VAL A 32 -3.27 -8.84 -1.51
C VAL A 32 -4.64 -8.23 -1.78
N LEU A 33 -5.71 -9.03 -1.72
CA LEU A 33 -7.07 -8.53 -1.91
C LEU A 33 -7.45 -7.49 -0.85
N GLU A 34 -7.09 -7.72 0.41
CA GLU A 34 -7.30 -6.74 1.47
C GLU A 34 -6.56 -5.43 1.20
N LEU A 35 -5.28 -5.50 0.80
CA LEU A 35 -4.50 -4.30 0.46
C LEU A 35 -5.10 -3.52 -0.71
N ILE A 36 -5.60 -4.21 -1.73
CA ILE A 36 -6.27 -3.60 -2.88
C ILE A 36 -7.60 -2.97 -2.44
N ASP A 37 -8.41 -3.64 -1.61
CA ASP A 37 -9.68 -3.11 -1.10
C ASP A 37 -9.50 -1.79 -0.35
N GLN A 38 -8.47 -1.70 0.49
CA GLN A 38 -8.12 -0.45 1.19
C GLN A 38 -7.81 0.69 0.20
N VAL A 39 -7.14 0.39 -0.91
CA VAL A 39 -6.84 1.38 -1.96
C VAL A 39 -8.07 1.74 -2.79
N GLU A 40 -8.90 0.76 -3.13
CA GLU A 40 -9.99 0.93 -4.09
C GLU A 40 -11.24 1.53 -3.46
N ASN A 41 -11.50 1.21 -2.18
CA ASN A 41 -12.74 1.56 -1.50
C ASN A 41 -12.53 2.58 -0.38
N LEU A 42 -11.56 2.37 0.51
CA LEU A 42 -11.35 3.27 1.65
C LEU A 42 -10.70 4.60 1.24
N LEU A 43 -9.58 4.56 0.52
CA LEU A 43 -8.82 5.78 0.20
C LEU A 43 -9.58 6.80 -0.67
N PRO A 44 -10.43 6.42 -1.63
CA PRO A 44 -11.21 7.39 -2.40
C PRO A 44 -12.31 8.07 -1.56
N ALA A 45 -12.85 7.38 -0.57
CA ALA A 45 -13.84 7.92 0.36
C ALA A 45 -13.18 8.79 1.46
N HIS A 46 -12.00 8.39 1.92
CA HIS A 46 -11.29 9.04 3.02
C HIS A 46 -9.81 9.30 2.69
N PRO A 47 -9.50 10.15 1.70
CA PRO A 47 -8.13 10.37 1.24
C PRO A 47 -7.19 10.96 2.32
N ALA A 48 -7.76 11.56 3.36
CA ALA A 48 -7.01 12.14 4.48
C ALA A 48 -6.81 11.20 5.69
N ILE A 49 -7.28 9.95 5.62
CA ILE A 49 -7.24 9.01 6.76
C ILE A 49 -5.82 8.55 7.12
N GLY A 50 -4.92 8.47 6.12
CA GLY A 50 -3.51 8.19 6.36
C GLY A 50 -2.81 9.33 7.08
N ARG A 51 -1.93 9.00 8.01
CA ARG A 51 -1.09 9.99 8.72
C ARG A 51 -0.11 10.66 7.75
N PRO A 52 0.43 11.85 8.07
CA PRO A 52 1.54 12.42 7.30
C PRO A 52 2.67 11.41 7.14
N GLY A 53 3.12 11.22 5.90
CA GLY A 53 4.20 10.30 5.57
C GLY A 53 5.58 10.91 5.86
N ARG A 54 6.60 10.06 5.87
CA ARG A 54 8.00 10.48 6.07
C ARG A 54 8.50 11.45 4.99
N VAL A 55 8.01 11.28 3.76
CA VAL A 55 8.33 12.16 2.63
C VAL A 55 7.27 13.26 2.56
N VAL A 56 7.70 14.52 2.44
CA VAL A 56 6.80 15.67 2.36
C VAL A 56 5.81 15.50 1.20
N GLY A 57 4.53 15.73 1.49
CA GLY A 57 3.45 15.58 0.51
C GLY A 57 2.96 14.15 0.30
N THR A 58 3.42 13.20 1.11
CA THR A 58 2.91 11.82 1.14
C THR A 58 2.10 11.55 2.40
N ARG A 59 1.33 10.46 2.37
CA ARG A 59 0.55 9.92 3.48
C ARG A 59 0.83 8.44 3.62
N GLU A 60 0.71 7.94 4.85
CA GLU A 60 0.87 6.54 5.19
C GLU A 60 -0.43 6.01 5.79
N LEU A 61 -1.05 5.04 5.13
CA LEU A 61 -2.15 4.26 5.69
C LEU A 61 -1.58 2.99 6.31
N VAL A 62 -1.69 2.87 7.64
CA VAL A 62 -1.35 1.64 8.36
C VAL A 62 -2.55 0.70 8.29
N ILE A 63 -2.34 -0.53 7.84
CA ILE A 63 -3.40 -1.53 7.79
C ILE A 63 -3.54 -2.16 9.17
N GLY A 64 -4.73 -2.11 9.77
CA GLY A 64 -4.91 -2.48 11.18
C GLY A 64 -4.62 -3.95 11.48
N GLU A 65 -5.08 -4.85 10.61
CA GLU A 65 -4.97 -6.31 10.81
C GLU A 65 -3.76 -6.94 10.12
N LEU A 66 -3.03 -6.16 9.31
CA LEU A 66 -1.92 -6.66 8.51
C LEU A 66 -0.66 -5.85 8.78
N PRO A 67 0.53 -6.46 8.78
CA PRO A 67 1.78 -5.76 9.03
C PRO A 67 2.25 -4.96 7.80
N TYR A 68 1.38 -4.17 7.19
CA TYR A 68 1.66 -3.38 5.98
C TYR A 68 1.27 -1.92 6.14
N VAL A 69 1.99 -1.07 5.42
CA VAL A 69 1.73 0.36 5.27
C VAL A 69 1.64 0.68 3.78
N ILE A 70 0.57 1.37 3.39
CA ILE A 70 0.39 1.89 2.04
C ILE A 70 0.86 3.35 2.04
N ALA A 71 1.96 3.63 1.33
CA ALA A 71 2.43 4.98 1.11
C ALA A 71 1.77 5.56 -0.15
N TYR A 72 1.09 6.68 -0.02
CA TYR A 72 0.33 7.29 -1.12
C TYR A 72 0.42 8.81 -1.11
N ARG A 73 -0.04 9.45 -2.19
CA ARG A 73 -0.26 10.89 -2.25
C ARG A 73 -1.52 11.22 -3.03
N VAL A 74 -2.09 12.39 -2.73
CA VAL A 74 -3.28 12.90 -3.40
C VAL A 74 -2.90 14.14 -4.19
N ARG A 75 -3.18 14.16 -5.49
CA ARG A 75 -2.91 15.28 -6.40
C ARG A 75 -4.16 15.63 -7.19
N GLY A 76 -4.89 16.65 -6.76
CA GLY A 76 -6.18 16.99 -7.36
C GLY A 76 -7.17 15.82 -7.23
N GLN A 77 -7.54 15.21 -8.36
CA GLN A 77 -8.43 14.04 -8.39
C GLN A 77 -7.69 12.69 -8.45
N ASP A 78 -6.36 12.72 -8.44
CA ASP A 78 -5.52 11.53 -8.55
C ASP A 78 -5.08 11.03 -7.17
N LEU A 79 -5.28 9.74 -6.92
CA LEU A 79 -4.73 8.99 -5.81
C LEU A 79 -3.58 8.13 -6.36
N GLU A 80 -2.35 8.45 -5.97
CA GLU A 80 -1.16 7.74 -6.43
C GLU A 80 -0.60 6.87 -5.31
N ILE A 81 -0.59 5.55 -5.52
CA ILE A 81 -0.01 4.56 -4.61
C ILE A 81 1.47 4.39 -4.94
N LEU A 82 2.30 4.82 -4.00
CA LEU A 82 3.74 4.91 -4.19
C LEU A 82 4.41 3.60 -3.80
N ARG A 83 4.06 3.01 -2.66
CA ARG A 83 4.65 1.79 -2.12
C ARG A 83 3.68 1.03 -1.21
N VAL A 84 3.86 -0.29 -1.07
CA VAL A 84 3.21 -1.13 -0.07
C VAL A 84 4.28 -1.85 0.74
N LEU A 85 4.46 -1.45 2.00
CA LEU A 85 5.67 -1.79 2.75
C LEU A 85 5.33 -2.58 4.01
N HIS A 86 6.04 -3.69 4.23
CA HIS A 86 5.92 -4.45 5.47
C HIS A 86 6.48 -3.65 6.65
N THR A 87 5.73 -3.54 7.76
CA THR A 87 6.05 -2.68 8.91
C THR A 87 7.35 -3.07 9.61
N SER A 88 7.71 -4.35 9.61
CA SER A 88 8.96 -4.86 10.20
C SER A 88 10.15 -4.94 9.23
N ARG A 89 9.95 -4.72 7.93
CA ARG A 89 11.07 -4.69 6.97
C ARG A 89 11.71 -3.31 6.99
N ARG A 90 13.04 -3.26 6.86
CA ARG A 90 13.74 -1.99 6.66
C ARG A 90 13.16 -1.34 5.41
N TRP A 91 12.81 -0.06 5.53
CA TRP A 91 12.46 0.74 4.37
C TRP A 91 13.66 0.83 3.44
N PRO A 92 13.47 0.74 2.12
CA PRO A 92 14.52 1.07 1.18
C PRO A 92 14.94 2.53 1.40
N GLU A 93 16.25 2.76 1.49
CA GLU A 93 16.83 4.07 1.77
C GLU A 93 16.69 5.02 0.57
N ASP A 94 16.35 4.49 -0.61
CA ASP A 94 16.21 5.23 -1.86
C ASP A 94 14.72 5.56 -2.12
N LEU A 95 14.29 6.77 -1.77
CA LEU A 95 12.97 7.34 -2.11
C LEU A 95 13.09 8.74 -2.69
#